data_AF-A0A1M2Z451-F1
#
_entry.id   AF-A0A1M2Z451-F1
#
_cell.length_a   1.000
_cell.length_b   1.000
_cell.length_c   1.000
_cell.angle_alpha   90.00
_cell.angle_beta   90.00
_cell.angle_gamma   90.00
#
_symmetry.space_group_name_H-M   'P 1'
#
loop_
_entity.id
_entity.type
_entity.pdbx_description
1 polymer ?
#
loop_
_entity_poly.entity_id
_entity_poly.type
_entity_poly.pdbx_seq_one_letter_code
_entity_poly.pdbx_strand_id
1 'polypeptide(L)'
;MFFQEAKTRQEECATCDSQAGRQRDVRDTELSGPTGDVADRRLMGGIERKKMQLEKVASLRRARTLKFVALLFDEDARRCGAMVDALFADCGDPQKVAERLFEPAARVIGDSWCADELDFVKVTVAMSRMQRLFHRLTAEHRPTAASDMSRSVLLTAAPGEQHTFGLSVVEDAFRRSRWQVDCGDFDREMDIYRSVAANSYRIIGISISGERLLSDLTSMVSRLRSRSRNRSVVLMAGGSLITRNPQGAINAGFDLLAIDASSAIALAEAVVTPGFATDMRIAAE
;
A
#
# COMPACT_ATOMS: atom_id res chain seq x y z
N MET A 1 -13.93 -4.45 20.85
CA MET A 1 -14.78 -3.26 20.69
C MET A 1 -14.55 -2.55 19.35
N PHE A 2 -13.32 -2.34 18.89
CA PHE A 2 -13.00 -1.44 17.74
C PHE A 2 -13.19 -2.00 16.33
N PHE A 3 -13.36 -3.30 16.23
CA PHE A 3 -13.56 -4.00 14.97
C PHE A 3 -15.06 -4.36 14.76
N GLN A 4 -15.85 -4.30 15.84
CA GLN A 4 -17.31 -4.47 15.83
C GLN A 4 -18.06 -3.35 15.11
N GLU A 5 -17.55 -2.11 15.16
CA GLU A 5 -18.19 -0.94 14.54
C GLU A 5 -17.96 -0.83 13.03
N ALA A 6 -17.02 -1.59 12.46
CA ALA A 6 -16.81 -1.66 11.01
C ALA A 6 -17.78 -2.64 10.33
N LYS A 7 -18.28 -3.62 11.10
CA LYS A 7 -19.16 -4.68 10.60
C LYS A 7 -20.62 -4.22 10.45
N THR A 8 -21.08 -3.31 11.31
CA THR A 8 -22.49 -2.94 11.43
C THR A 8 -23.09 -2.12 10.27
N ARG A 9 -22.33 -1.78 9.22
CA ARG A 9 -22.84 -0.91 8.14
C ARG A 9 -22.59 -1.39 6.71
N GLN A 10 -21.95 -2.54 6.51
CA GLN A 10 -21.81 -3.12 5.15
C GLN A 10 -23.11 -3.74 4.63
N GLU A 11 -24.11 -3.96 5.51
CA GLU A 11 -25.44 -4.47 5.13
C GLU A 11 -26.34 -3.42 4.44
N GLU A 12 -26.06 -2.12 4.57
CA GLU A 12 -26.92 -1.05 4.02
C GLU A 12 -26.57 -0.63 2.57
N CYS A 13 -25.44 -1.09 2.01
CA CYS A 13 -24.95 -0.63 0.70
C CYS A 13 -25.29 -1.57 -0.48
N ALA A 14 -25.96 -2.70 -0.23
CA ALA A 14 -26.18 -3.77 -1.21
C ALA A 14 -27.46 -3.63 -2.08
N THR A 15 -28.01 -2.43 -2.24
CA THR A 15 -29.19 -2.21 -3.12
C THR A 15 -29.09 -0.89 -3.90
N CYS A 16 -28.35 -0.87 -4.99
CA CYS A 16 -28.70 -0.02 -6.13
C CYS A 16 -28.02 -0.46 -7.43
N ASP A 17 -28.77 -0.27 -8.52
CA ASP A 17 -28.39 -0.23 -9.93
C ASP A 17 -28.23 -1.53 -10.73
N SER A 18 -29.42 -2.01 -11.12
CA SER A 18 -29.69 -2.73 -12.36
C SER A 18 -30.20 -1.79 -13.47
N GLN A 19 -29.88 -2.12 -14.73
CA GLN A 19 -30.38 -1.60 -16.03
C GLN A 19 -29.64 -0.35 -16.59
N ALA A 20 -29.36 -0.18 -17.88
CA ALA A 20 -29.40 -0.97 -19.12
C ALA A 20 -28.81 -0.07 -20.24
N GLY A 21 -28.26 -0.63 -21.34
CA GLY A 21 -28.07 0.23 -22.54
C GLY A 21 -27.15 -0.20 -23.68
N ARG A 22 -27.71 -0.99 -24.62
CA ARG A 22 -27.51 -0.97 -26.10
C ARG A 22 -26.13 -1.30 -26.70
N GLN A 23 -26.00 -2.56 -27.13
CA GLN A 23 -25.13 -3.01 -28.23
C GLN A 23 -25.50 -2.32 -29.56
N ARG A 24 -24.49 -1.83 -30.28
CA ARG A 24 -24.57 -1.53 -31.72
C ARG A 24 -23.75 -2.55 -32.47
N ASP A 25 -24.42 -3.13 -33.45
CA ASP A 25 -23.97 -4.13 -34.40
C ASP A 25 -23.08 -3.47 -35.47
N VAL A 26 -21.82 -3.89 -35.58
CA VAL A 26 -20.90 -3.50 -36.66
C VAL A 26 -20.49 -4.77 -37.37
N ARG A 27 -20.86 -4.87 -38.66
CA ARG A 27 -20.56 -6.00 -39.52
C ARG A 27 -19.09 -5.91 -39.95
N ASP A 28 -18.29 -6.87 -39.52
CA ASP A 28 -16.94 -7.07 -40.02
C ASP A 28 -16.97 -7.70 -41.41
N THR A 29 -16.25 -7.09 -42.35
CA THR A 29 -16.04 -7.60 -43.70
C THR A 29 -14.73 -8.38 -43.68
N GLU A 30 -14.83 -9.71 -43.80
CA GLU A 30 -13.68 -10.61 -43.82
C GLU A 30 -12.83 -10.41 -45.09
N LEU A 31 -11.52 -10.23 -44.89
CA LEU A 31 -10.49 -10.37 -45.92
C LEU A 31 -9.36 -11.22 -45.34
N SER A 32 -9.50 -12.54 -45.47
CA SER A 32 -8.55 -13.55 -44.98
C SER A 32 -7.65 -14.05 -46.12
N GLY A 33 -6.35 -13.71 -46.06
CA GLY A 33 -5.29 -14.34 -46.84
C GLY A 33 -4.57 -15.44 -46.02
N PRO A 34 -4.07 -16.53 -46.64
CA PRO A 34 -3.66 -17.76 -45.95
C PRO A 34 -2.32 -17.66 -45.17
N THR A 35 -1.65 -16.51 -45.20
CA THR A 35 -0.40 -16.27 -44.45
C THR A 35 -0.62 -15.58 -43.11
N GLY A 36 -1.78 -14.94 -42.89
CA GLY A 36 -2.15 -14.33 -41.60
C GLY A 36 -2.52 -15.37 -40.53
N ASP A 37 -3.25 -16.41 -40.90
CA ASP A 37 -3.80 -17.44 -39.98
C ASP A 37 -2.70 -18.22 -39.23
N VAL A 38 -1.56 -18.52 -39.88
CA VAL A 38 -0.45 -19.24 -39.21
C VAL A 38 0.35 -18.34 -38.27
N ALA A 39 0.55 -17.08 -38.64
CA ALA A 39 1.22 -16.09 -37.79
C ALA A 39 0.34 -15.74 -36.58
N ASP A 40 -0.95 -15.56 -36.80
CA ASP A 40 -1.95 -15.33 -35.74
C ASP A 40 -2.10 -16.54 -34.84
N ARG A 41 -2.14 -17.77 -35.37
CA ARG A 41 -2.19 -19.00 -34.55
C ARG A 41 -0.93 -19.21 -33.71
N ARG A 42 0.26 -18.81 -34.20
CA ARG A 42 1.51 -18.81 -33.42
C ARG A 42 1.55 -17.72 -32.36
N LEU A 43 1.07 -16.51 -32.68
CA LEU A 43 0.97 -15.40 -31.74
C LEU A 43 -0.02 -15.70 -30.62
N MET A 44 -1.22 -16.17 -30.97
CA MET A 44 -2.25 -16.61 -30.01
C MET A 44 -1.77 -17.79 -29.17
N GLY A 45 -1.06 -18.77 -29.76
CA GLY A 45 -0.41 -19.83 -29.00
C GLY A 45 0.67 -19.32 -28.04
N GLY A 46 1.38 -18.24 -28.39
CA GLY A 46 2.34 -17.56 -27.50
C GLY A 46 1.67 -16.79 -26.36
N ILE A 47 0.56 -16.12 -26.64
CA ILE A 47 -0.27 -15.41 -25.65
C ILE A 47 -0.87 -16.41 -24.65
N GLU A 48 -1.45 -17.51 -25.12
CA GLU A 48 -2.07 -18.53 -24.26
C GLU A 48 -1.03 -19.20 -23.35
N ARG A 49 0.18 -19.48 -23.86
CA ARG A 49 1.30 -19.97 -23.05
C ARG A 49 1.72 -18.97 -21.97
N LYS A 50 1.85 -17.69 -22.31
CA LYS A 50 2.16 -16.63 -21.33
C LYS A 50 1.04 -16.50 -20.30
N LYS A 51 -0.22 -16.56 -20.71
CA LYS A 51 -1.39 -16.51 -19.82
C LYS A 51 -1.38 -17.68 -18.82
N MET A 52 -1.22 -18.91 -19.29
CA MET A 52 -1.09 -20.09 -18.42
C MET A 52 0.09 -19.98 -17.45
N GLN A 53 1.23 -19.45 -17.90
CA GLN A 53 2.38 -19.21 -17.00
C GLN A 53 2.07 -18.18 -15.92
N LEU A 54 1.41 -17.06 -16.27
CA LEU A 54 1.01 -16.03 -15.32
C LEU A 54 0.01 -16.55 -14.30
N GLU A 55 -0.99 -17.31 -14.73
CA GLU A 55 -1.97 -17.96 -13.85
C GLU A 55 -1.32 -18.96 -12.89
N LYS A 56 -0.38 -19.76 -13.39
CA LYS A 56 0.39 -20.70 -12.56
C LYS A 56 1.21 -19.96 -11.50
N VAL A 57 1.88 -18.87 -11.86
CA VAL A 57 2.65 -18.04 -10.92
C VAL A 57 1.73 -17.40 -9.87
N ALA A 58 0.58 -16.87 -10.28
CA ALA A 58 -0.40 -16.29 -9.37
C ALA A 58 -0.95 -17.32 -8.38
N SER A 59 -1.27 -18.53 -8.85
CA SER A 59 -1.72 -19.65 -8.01
C SER A 59 -0.67 -20.06 -6.98
N LEU A 60 0.59 -20.19 -7.38
CA LEU A 60 1.70 -20.50 -6.46
C LEU A 60 1.90 -19.41 -5.41
N ARG A 61 1.78 -18.13 -5.79
CA ARG A 61 1.83 -17.00 -4.84
C ARG A 61 0.69 -17.08 -3.84
N ARG A 62 -0.54 -17.30 -4.30
CA ARG A 62 -1.71 -17.45 -3.42
C ARG A 62 -1.55 -18.61 -2.45
N ALA A 63 -1.13 -19.78 -2.93
CA ALA A 63 -0.90 -20.95 -2.08
C ALA A 63 0.18 -20.69 -1.01
N ARG A 64 1.26 -19.98 -1.37
CA ARG A 64 2.30 -19.55 -0.43
C ARG A 64 1.73 -18.61 0.64
N THR A 65 0.95 -17.59 0.24
CA THR A 65 0.33 -16.65 1.18
C THR A 65 -0.58 -17.36 2.16
N LEU A 66 -1.46 -18.25 1.69
CA LEU A 66 -2.37 -19.01 2.55
C LEU A 66 -1.61 -19.93 3.51
N LYS A 67 -0.55 -20.59 3.04
CA LYS A 67 0.34 -21.39 3.90
C LYS A 67 0.97 -20.52 4.99
N PHE A 68 1.45 -19.33 4.65
CA PHE A 68 2.04 -18.41 5.64
C PHE A 68 1.01 -17.95 6.67
N VAL A 69 -0.20 -17.58 6.23
CA VAL A 69 -1.30 -17.20 7.14
C VAL A 69 -1.64 -18.35 8.10
N ALA A 70 -1.70 -19.59 7.62
CA ALA A 70 -1.90 -20.74 8.49
C ALA A 70 -0.76 -20.90 9.52
N LEU A 71 0.49 -20.71 9.10
CA LEU A 71 1.66 -20.76 9.99
C LEU A 71 1.68 -19.66 11.04
N LEU A 72 0.99 -18.53 10.84
CA LEU A 72 0.84 -17.50 11.86
C LEU A 72 0.06 -18.01 13.08
N PHE A 73 -0.71 -19.09 12.95
CA PHE A 73 -1.48 -19.70 14.04
C PHE A 73 -0.89 -21.03 14.54
N ASP A 74 0.20 -21.51 13.93
CA ASP A 74 0.89 -22.74 14.36
C ASP A 74 1.53 -22.53 15.75
N GLU A 75 1.56 -23.58 16.56
CA GLU A 75 2.21 -23.58 17.88
C GLU A 75 3.73 -23.47 17.74
N ASP A 76 4.31 -24.09 16.71
CA ASP A 76 5.74 -23.98 16.42
C ASP A 76 6.04 -22.71 15.62
N ALA A 77 6.25 -21.62 16.37
CA ALA A 77 6.60 -20.31 15.80
C ALA A 77 7.85 -20.33 14.90
N ARG A 78 8.72 -21.35 15.00
CA ARG A 78 9.92 -21.47 14.15
C ARG A 78 9.58 -21.73 12.70
N ARG A 79 8.45 -22.40 12.42
CA ARG A 79 8.03 -22.70 11.04
C ARG A 79 7.69 -21.44 10.25
N CYS A 80 7.04 -20.48 10.91
CA CYS A 80 6.71 -19.18 10.33
C CYS A 80 7.98 -18.38 10.04
N GLY A 81 8.92 -18.34 10.99
CA GLY A 81 10.24 -17.71 10.80
C GLY A 81 11.05 -18.34 9.67
N ALA A 82 11.14 -19.67 9.62
CA ALA A 82 11.87 -20.38 8.57
C ALA A 82 11.33 -20.10 7.16
N MET A 83 10.02 -19.89 7.01
CA MET A 83 9.43 -19.52 5.73
C MET A 83 9.82 -18.09 5.30
N VAL A 84 9.90 -17.16 6.25
CA VAL A 84 10.40 -15.80 6.01
C VAL A 84 11.87 -15.84 5.61
N ASP A 85 12.69 -16.60 6.36
CA ASP A 85 14.13 -16.71 6.15
C ASP A 85 14.45 -17.37 4.79
N ALA A 86 13.69 -18.40 4.40
CA ALA A 86 13.81 -19.03 3.10
C ALA A 86 13.44 -18.09 1.94
N LEU A 87 12.41 -17.26 2.09
CA LEU A 87 12.04 -16.27 1.07
C LEU A 87 13.07 -15.15 1.00
N PHE A 88 13.61 -14.72 2.14
CA PHE A 88 14.69 -13.74 2.17
C PHE A 88 15.97 -14.28 1.49
N ALA A 89 16.35 -15.53 1.75
CA ALA A 89 17.50 -16.15 1.09
C ALA A 89 17.37 -16.20 -0.44
N ASP A 90 16.15 -16.24 -0.98
CA ASP A 90 15.87 -16.17 -2.42
C ASP A 90 15.97 -14.74 -2.98
N CYS A 91 15.44 -13.73 -2.28
CA CYS A 91 15.33 -12.37 -2.83
C CYS A 91 16.37 -11.37 -2.33
N GLY A 92 17.06 -11.62 -1.21
CA GLY A 92 18.10 -10.78 -0.63
C GLY A 92 17.64 -9.41 -0.12
N ASP A 93 16.33 -9.14 -0.10
CA ASP A 93 15.77 -7.82 0.22
C ASP A 93 14.52 -7.96 1.11
N PRO A 94 14.50 -7.36 2.32
CA PRO A 94 13.33 -7.36 3.20
C PRO A 94 12.08 -6.76 2.56
N GLN A 95 12.23 -5.77 1.67
CA GLN A 95 11.09 -5.17 0.96
C GLN A 95 10.46 -6.16 -0.02
N LYS A 96 11.26 -7.01 -0.68
CA LYS A 96 10.73 -8.10 -1.51
C LYS A 96 10.03 -9.17 -0.69
N VAL A 97 10.44 -9.42 0.56
CA VAL A 97 9.70 -10.30 1.48
C VAL A 97 8.37 -9.67 1.86
N ALA A 98 8.34 -8.36 2.16
CA ALA A 98 7.10 -7.63 2.45
C ALA A 98 6.10 -7.70 1.28
N GLU A 99 6.53 -7.33 0.07
CA GLU A 99 5.73 -7.34 -1.15
C GLU A 99 5.19 -8.75 -1.47
N ARG A 100 6.02 -9.79 -1.33
CA ARG A 100 5.70 -11.16 -1.77
C ARG A 100 5.00 -12.01 -0.72
N LEU A 101 5.00 -11.60 0.55
CA LEU A 101 4.50 -12.42 1.67
C LEU A 101 3.68 -11.63 2.67
N PHE A 102 4.26 -10.59 3.30
CA PHE A 102 3.58 -9.91 4.40
C PHE A 102 2.36 -9.09 3.92
N GLU A 103 2.48 -8.32 2.85
CA GLU A 103 1.35 -7.52 2.33
C GLU A 103 0.20 -8.41 1.83
N PRO A 104 0.42 -9.46 1.01
CA PRO A 104 -0.63 -10.41 0.67
C PRO A 104 -1.27 -11.08 1.90
N ALA A 105 -0.47 -11.42 2.92
CA ALA A 105 -0.98 -12.05 4.14
C ALA A 105 -1.85 -11.09 4.96
N ALA A 106 -1.44 -9.82 5.09
CA ALA A 106 -2.23 -8.79 5.75
C ALA A 106 -3.58 -8.59 5.05
N ARG A 107 -3.61 -8.62 3.71
CA ARG A 107 -4.86 -8.58 2.94
C ARG A 107 -5.76 -9.77 3.25
N VAL A 108 -5.23 -11.00 3.19
CA VAL A 108 -6.01 -12.22 3.54
C VAL A 108 -6.57 -12.15 4.96
N ILE A 109 -5.78 -11.70 5.94
CA ILE A 109 -6.24 -11.55 7.34
C ILE A 109 -7.35 -10.51 7.43
N GLY A 110 -7.21 -9.37 6.74
CA GLY A 110 -8.22 -8.33 6.68
C GLY A 110 -9.52 -8.79 6.02
N ASP A 111 -9.43 -9.52 4.91
CA ASP A 111 -10.59 -10.08 4.21
C ASP A 111 -11.31 -11.12 5.08
N SER A 112 -10.58 -12.03 5.72
CA SER A 112 -11.14 -13.01 6.65
C SER A 112 -11.74 -12.37 7.91
N TRP A 113 -11.22 -11.22 8.34
CA TRP A 113 -11.87 -10.42 9.39
C TRP A 113 -13.23 -9.87 8.89
N CYS A 114 -13.25 -9.24 7.72
CA CYS A 114 -14.48 -8.68 7.14
C CYS A 114 -15.54 -9.77 6.86
N ALA A 115 -15.09 -10.99 6.54
CA ALA A 115 -15.94 -12.16 6.31
C ALA A 115 -16.29 -12.93 7.59
N ASP A 116 -15.94 -12.44 8.78
CA ASP A 116 -16.17 -13.09 10.09
C ASP A 116 -15.54 -14.47 10.28
N GLU A 117 -14.54 -14.80 9.48
CA GLU A 117 -13.79 -16.05 9.59
C GLU A 117 -12.73 -15.98 10.70
N LEU A 118 -12.22 -14.77 10.98
CA LEU A 118 -11.27 -14.50 12.05
C LEU A 118 -11.84 -13.51 13.06
N ASP A 119 -11.69 -13.84 14.35
CA ASP A 119 -12.02 -12.95 15.45
C ASP A 119 -10.87 -11.98 15.79
N PHE A 120 -11.15 -11.07 16.72
CA PHE A 120 -10.24 -10.00 17.13
C PHE A 120 -8.93 -10.54 17.71
N VAL A 121 -9.00 -11.62 18.48
CA VAL A 121 -7.83 -12.23 19.12
C VAL A 121 -6.93 -12.83 18.06
N LYS A 122 -7.50 -13.56 17.10
CA LYS A 122 -6.74 -14.15 16.00
C LYS A 122 -6.08 -13.08 15.13
N VAL A 123 -6.80 -12.03 14.74
CA VAL A 123 -6.21 -10.92 13.96
C VAL A 123 -5.07 -10.27 14.73
N THR A 124 -5.26 -9.99 16.02
CA THR A 124 -4.23 -9.38 16.87
C THR A 124 -2.97 -10.25 16.96
N VAL A 125 -3.14 -11.56 17.17
CA VAL A 125 -2.01 -12.53 17.21
C VAL A 125 -1.27 -12.58 15.88
N ALA A 126 -2.00 -12.69 14.77
CA ALA A 126 -1.42 -12.76 13.44
C ALA A 126 -0.60 -11.50 13.10
N MET A 127 -1.18 -10.32 13.34
CA MET A 127 -0.51 -9.03 13.11
C MET A 127 0.71 -8.85 14.02
N SER A 128 0.62 -9.21 15.29
CA SER A 128 1.75 -9.15 16.23
C SER A 128 2.91 -10.05 15.80
N ARG A 129 2.61 -11.26 15.33
CA ARG A 129 3.62 -12.18 14.81
C ARG A 129 4.28 -11.65 13.53
N MET A 130 3.48 -11.10 12.60
CA MET A 130 4.00 -10.47 11.38
C MET A 130 4.90 -9.27 11.68
N GLN A 131 4.47 -8.37 12.57
CA GLN A 131 5.26 -7.22 13.02
C GLN A 131 6.60 -7.67 13.59
N ARG A 132 6.61 -8.67 14.49
CA ARG A 132 7.86 -9.22 15.07
C ARG A 132 8.79 -9.82 14.02
N LEU A 133 8.24 -10.56 13.04
CA LEU A 133 9.03 -11.17 11.97
C LEU A 133 9.65 -10.11 11.07
N PHE A 134 8.88 -9.09 10.69
CA PHE A 134 9.37 -7.99 9.86
C PHE A 134 10.42 -7.15 10.60
N HIS A 135 10.19 -6.81 11.87
CA HIS A 135 11.18 -6.09 12.69
C HIS A 135 12.48 -6.87 12.88
N ARG A 136 12.41 -8.19 13.11
CA ARG A 136 13.61 -9.05 13.14
C ARG A 136 14.36 -8.96 11.81
N LEU A 137 13.66 -9.18 10.71
CA LEU A 137 14.24 -9.20 9.38
C LEU A 137 14.95 -7.88 9.01
N THR A 138 14.31 -6.74 9.30
CA THR A 138 14.88 -5.42 9.01
C THR A 138 16.01 -5.04 9.96
N ALA A 139 15.97 -5.50 11.23
CA ALA A 139 17.05 -5.30 12.19
C ALA A 139 18.32 -6.09 11.83
N GLU A 140 18.17 -7.32 11.35
CA GLU A 140 19.28 -8.16 10.87
C GLU A 140 19.90 -7.61 9.57
N HIS A 141 19.11 -6.89 8.76
CA HIS A 141 19.51 -6.39 7.43
C HIS A 141 19.34 -4.87 7.32
N ARG A 142 19.89 -4.13 8.29
CA ARG A 142 19.82 -2.66 8.29
C ARG A 142 20.58 -2.05 7.11
N PRO A 143 20.05 -1.00 6.48
CA PRO A 143 20.81 -0.25 5.47
C PRO A 143 22.06 0.37 6.10
N THR A 144 23.20 0.28 5.40
CA THR A 144 24.49 0.82 5.84
C THR A 144 24.73 2.24 5.35
N ALA A 145 24.01 2.68 4.33
CA ALA A 145 24.16 4.00 3.74
C ALA A 145 23.56 5.08 4.66
N ALA A 146 24.31 6.15 4.90
CA ALA A 146 23.82 7.31 5.63
C ALA A 146 22.66 7.99 4.88
N SER A 147 21.71 8.54 5.65
CA SER A 147 20.61 9.34 5.13
C SER A 147 21.10 10.65 4.53
N ASP A 148 20.38 11.13 3.53
CA ASP A 148 20.58 12.44 2.92
C ASP A 148 19.75 13.49 3.66
N MET A 149 20.40 14.50 4.23
CA MET A 149 19.74 15.56 5.00
C MET A 149 18.77 16.41 4.17
N SER A 150 18.86 16.37 2.83
CA SER A 150 17.91 17.04 1.95
C SER A 150 16.61 16.22 1.74
N ARG A 151 16.59 14.96 2.17
CA ARG A 151 15.49 14.00 2.00
C ARG A 151 14.87 13.69 3.35
N SER A 152 13.88 14.49 3.75
CA SER A 152 13.19 14.31 5.03
C SER A 152 11.71 14.02 4.81
N VAL A 153 11.20 12.96 5.45
CA VAL A 153 9.80 12.56 5.43
C VAL A 153 9.27 12.36 6.85
N LEU A 154 8.05 12.84 7.09
CA LEU A 154 7.26 12.50 8.27
C LEU A 154 6.25 11.42 7.87
N LEU A 155 6.23 10.28 8.55
CA LEU A 155 5.27 9.20 8.34
C LEU A 155 4.40 9.03 9.58
N THR A 156 3.07 9.03 9.40
CA THR A 156 2.11 8.87 10.50
C THR A 156 0.87 8.11 10.05
N ALA A 157 0.22 7.42 10.99
CA ALA A 157 -1.17 7.02 10.80
C ALA A 157 -2.09 8.25 10.92
N ALA A 158 -3.25 8.23 10.27
CA ALA A 158 -4.27 9.24 10.50
C ALA A 158 -4.75 9.20 11.97
N PRO A 159 -5.16 10.34 12.57
CA PRO A 159 -5.63 10.36 13.95
C PRO A 159 -6.76 9.34 14.20
N GLY A 160 -6.62 8.53 15.25
CA GLY A 160 -7.58 7.47 15.59
C GLY A 160 -7.34 6.13 14.88
N GLU A 161 -6.41 6.05 13.94
CA GLU A 161 -5.98 4.79 13.34
C GLU A 161 -4.93 4.09 14.19
N GLN A 162 -5.07 2.77 14.35
CA GLN A 162 -4.13 1.93 15.11
C GLN A 162 -3.39 0.92 14.21
N HIS A 163 -3.59 0.99 12.89
CA HIS A 163 -3.01 0.07 11.92
C HIS A 163 -1.60 0.52 11.49
N THR A 164 -0.59 0.17 12.28
CA THR A 164 0.80 0.66 12.07
C THR A 164 1.71 -0.29 11.30
N PHE A 165 1.30 -1.54 11.04
CA PHE A 165 2.15 -2.51 10.34
C PHE A 165 2.55 -2.01 8.94
N GLY A 166 1.59 -1.58 8.12
CA GLY A 166 1.89 -1.04 6.79
C GLY A 166 2.81 0.19 6.85
N LEU A 167 2.64 1.05 7.86
CA LEU A 167 3.51 2.20 8.09
C LEU A 167 4.95 1.77 8.37
N SER A 168 5.17 0.72 9.16
CA SER A 168 6.51 0.17 9.42
C SER A 168 7.21 -0.36 8.17
N VAL A 169 6.45 -0.93 7.22
CA VAL A 169 6.99 -1.38 5.92
C VAL A 169 7.44 -0.20 5.08
N VAL A 170 6.61 0.84 4.99
CA VAL A 170 6.91 2.09 4.27
C VAL A 170 8.11 2.80 4.92
N GLU A 171 8.15 2.88 6.25
CA GLU A 171 9.25 3.47 7.02
C GLU A 171 10.60 2.79 6.70
N ASP A 172 10.66 1.45 6.71
CA ASP A 172 11.85 0.71 6.32
C ASP A 172 12.24 0.98 4.84
N ALA A 173 11.27 1.08 3.94
CA ALA A 173 11.53 1.42 2.53
C ALA A 173 12.18 2.80 2.38
N PHE A 174 11.66 3.82 3.07
CA PHE A 174 12.23 5.17 3.04
C PHE A 174 13.66 5.21 3.61
N ARG A 175 13.90 4.50 4.72
CA ARG A 175 15.25 4.38 5.29
C ARG A 175 16.23 3.71 4.33
N ARG A 176 15.81 2.63 3.65
CA ARG A 176 16.64 1.96 2.63
C ARG A 176 16.92 2.86 1.43
N SER A 177 16.00 3.76 1.09
CA SER A 177 16.18 4.81 0.08
C SER A 177 16.91 6.06 0.58
N ARG A 178 17.57 5.98 1.75
CA ARG A 178 18.40 7.04 2.35
C ARG A 178 17.64 8.30 2.76
N TRP A 179 16.33 8.20 3.01
CA TRP A 179 15.57 9.30 3.59
C TRP A 179 15.79 9.37 5.10
N GLN A 180 15.84 10.59 5.63
CA GLN A 180 15.60 10.84 7.04
C GLN A 180 14.10 10.67 7.31
N VAL A 181 13.78 9.71 8.17
CA VAL A 181 12.39 9.33 8.46
C VAL A 181 12.07 9.64 9.91
N ASP A 182 11.17 10.60 10.12
CA ASP A 182 10.50 10.77 11.39
C ASP A 182 9.19 9.97 11.32
N CYS A 183 9.11 8.91 12.10
CA CYS A 183 7.94 8.04 12.19
C CYS A 183 7.67 7.79 13.66
N GLY A 184 6.42 7.96 14.08
CA GLY A 184 6.07 7.84 15.48
C GLY A 184 4.61 7.47 15.67
N ASP A 185 4.35 6.78 16.79
CA ASP A 185 3.02 6.72 17.39
C ASP A 185 2.73 8.09 17.97
N PHE A 186 2.16 8.97 17.14
CA PHE A 186 1.62 10.22 17.62
C PHE A 186 0.33 9.91 18.37
N ASP A 187 0.44 9.73 19.69
CA ASP A 187 -0.69 9.50 20.59
C ASP A 187 -1.78 10.56 20.44
N ARG A 188 -1.39 11.77 20.02
CA ARG A 188 -2.31 12.89 19.79
C ARG A 188 -2.00 13.56 18.46
N GLU A 189 -3.06 13.96 17.76
CA GLU A 189 -2.99 14.76 16.53
C GLU A 189 -2.10 16.01 16.69
N MET A 190 -2.09 16.63 17.88
CA MET A 190 -1.26 17.79 18.18
C MET A 190 0.24 17.53 18.15
N ASP A 191 0.68 16.28 18.33
CA ASP A 191 2.09 15.92 18.29
C ASP A 191 2.61 15.87 16.85
N ILE A 192 1.76 15.41 15.92
CA ILE A 192 2.01 15.50 14.46
C ILE A 192 2.26 16.95 14.09
N TYR A 193 1.37 17.86 14.48
CA TYR A 193 1.49 19.27 14.14
C TYR A 193 2.71 19.95 14.76
N ARG A 194 3.10 19.57 15.98
CA ARG A 194 4.32 20.07 16.62
C ARG A 194 5.55 19.65 15.85
N SER A 195 5.60 18.39 15.42
CA SER A 195 6.67 17.86 14.58
C SER A 195 6.78 18.62 13.24
N VAL A 196 5.65 18.83 12.56
CA VAL A 196 5.55 19.56 11.29
C VAL A 196 5.97 21.05 11.41
N ALA A 197 5.73 21.66 12.56
CA ALA A 197 6.17 23.04 12.82
C ALA A 197 7.66 23.13 13.20
N ALA A 198 8.21 22.11 13.85
CA ALA A 198 9.60 22.09 14.29
C ALA A 198 10.58 21.76 13.16
N ASN A 199 10.22 20.79 12.31
CA ASN A 199 11.09 20.17 11.32
C ASN A 199 10.70 20.55 9.88
N SER A 200 11.67 20.51 8.96
CA SER A 200 11.45 20.84 7.54
C SER A 200 11.36 19.56 6.69
N TYR A 201 10.15 19.01 6.60
CA TYR A 201 9.91 17.83 5.75
C TYR A 201 9.71 18.20 4.29
N ARG A 202 10.19 17.35 3.38
CA ARG A 202 9.82 17.41 1.96
C ARG A 202 8.46 16.76 1.73
N ILE A 203 8.21 15.67 2.44
CA ILE A 203 6.98 14.89 2.32
C ILE A 203 6.41 14.63 3.71
N ILE A 204 5.08 14.72 3.84
CA ILE A 204 4.34 14.17 4.98
C ILE A 204 3.45 13.06 4.44
N GLY A 205 3.74 11.82 4.80
CA GLY A 205 2.99 10.62 4.44
C GLY A 205 1.99 10.24 5.53
N ILE A 206 0.73 10.06 5.15
CA ILE A 206 -0.36 9.71 6.06
C ILE A 206 -0.97 8.37 5.62
N SER A 207 -0.94 7.39 6.51
CA SER A 207 -1.62 6.11 6.31
C SER A 207 -3.06 6.19 6.77
N ILE A 208 -4.00 5.89 5.86
CA ILE A 208 -5.44 6.01 6.08
C ILE A 208 -6.12 4.70 5.69
N SER A 209 -6.91 4.12 6.60
CA SER A 209 -7.62 2.87 6.35
C SER A 209 -9.14 3.03 6.42
N GLY A 210 -9.65 3.87 7.31
CA GLY A 210 -11.08 4.12 7.50
C GLY A 210 -11.62 5.29 6.66
N GLU A 211 -12.73 5.04 5.98
CA GLU A 211 -13.49 6.08 5.24
C GLU A 211 -14.16 7.11 6.17
N ARG A 212 -14.36 6.75 7.45
CA ARG A 212 -14.97 7.64 8.46
C ARG A 212 -14.17 8.93 8.68
N LEU A 213 -12.89 8.94 8.32
CA LEU A 213 -12.00 10.08 8.52
C LEU A 213 -12.07 11.10 7.39
N LEU A 214 -12.77 10.81 6.28
CA LEU A 214 -12.76 11.66 5.07
C LEU A 214 -13.13 13.13 5.32
N SER A 215 -14.10 13.41 6.21
CA SER A 215 -14.46 14.79 6.58
C SER A 215 -13.34 15.51 7.33
N ASP A 216 -12.59 14.76 8.14
CA ASP A 216 -11.54 15.30 9.01
C ASP A 216 -10.22 15.45 8.26
N LEU A 217 -10.00 14.67 7.19
CA LEU A 217 -8.80 14.75 6.36
C LEU A 217 -8.60 16.12 5.73
N THR A 218 -9.65 16.77 5.20
CA THR A 218 -9.52 18.11 4.59
C THR A 218 -9.01 19.14 5.61
N SER A 219 -9.54 19.09 6.84
CA SER A 219 -9.09 19.93 7.95
C SER A 219 -7.64 19.63 8.32
N MET A 220 -7.28 18.34 8.39
CA MET A 220 -5.92 17.89 8.68
C MET A 220 -4.93 18.38 7.63
N VAL A 221 -5.20 18.18 6.34
CA VAL A 221 -4.36 18.65 5.22
C VAL A 221 -4.13 20.16 5.31
N SER A 222 -5.18 20.95 5.53
CA SER A 222 -5.09 22.41 5.69
C SER A 222 -4.21 22.81 6.89
N ARG A 223 -4.37 22.14 8.04
CA ARG A 223 -3.55 22.36 9.24
C ARG A 223 -2.09 21.98 9.05
N LEU A 224 -1.82 20.87 8.36
CA LEU A 224 -0.45 20.44 8.05
C LEU A 224 0.26 21.48 7.17
N ARG A 225 -0.38 21.94 6.08
CA ARG A 225 0.21 22.95 5.20
C ARG A 225 0.47 24.28 5.91
N SER A 226 -0.51 24.74 6.70
CA SER A 226 -0.39 26.03 7.40
C SER A 226 0.70 26.01 8.48
N ARG A 227 0.87 24.88 9.19
CA ARG A 227 1.89 24.71 10.23
C ARG A 227 3.25 24.25 9.70
N SER A 228 3.31 23.71 8.48
CA SER A 228 4.56 23.24 7.89
C SER A 228 5.59 24.35 7.79
N ARG A 229 6.79 24.05 8.30
CA ARG A 229 7.96 24.89 8.13
C ARG A 229 8.38 25.02 6.67
N ASN A 230 8.14 23.96 5.88
CA ASN A 230 8.36 23.95 4.45
C ASN A 230 7.06 24.29 3.69
N ARG A 231 7.02 25.44 3.01
CA ARG A 231 5.85 25.88 2.24
C ARG A 231 5.60 25.09 0.96
N SER A 232 6.60 24.36 0.48
CA SER A 232 6.48 23.44 -0.66
C SER A 232 6.38 21.97 -0.20
N VAL A 233 5.87 21.72 1.01
CA VAL A 233 5.69 20.35 1.51
C VAL A 233 4.67 19.62 0.64
N VAL A 234 4.98 18.36 0.33
CA VAL A 234 4.10 17.47 -0.41
C VAL A 234 3.39 16.54 0.57
N LEU A 235 2.07 16.44 0.47
CA LEU A 235 1.25 15.57 1.29
C LEU A 235 0.92 14.30 0.51
N MET A 236 1.34 13.16 1.04
CA MET A 236 1.12 11.85 0.43
C MET A 236 0.12 11.06 1.28
N ALA A 237 -0.90 10.51 0.63
CA ALA A 237 -1.83 9.57 1.27
C ALA A 237 -1.48 8.13 0.88
N GLY A 238 -1.56 7.23 1.84
CA GLY A 238 -1.41 5.80 1.65
C GLY A 238 -2.43 5.01 2.47
N GLY A 239 -2.30 3.68 2.44
CA GLY A 239 -3.19 2.79 3.18
C GLY A 239 -4.41 2.33 2.36
N SER A 240 -5.26 1.54 3.01
CA SER A 240 -6.34 0.82 2.31
C SER A 240 -7.46 1.72 1.77
N LEU A 241 -7.56 2.97 2.25
CA LEU A 241 -8.46 3.98 1.68
C LEU A 241 -8.12 4.26 0.20
N ILE A 242 -6.85 4.24 -0.19
CA ILE A 242 -6.42 4.62 -1.54
C ILE A 242 -6.94 3.64 -2.59
N THR A 243 -7.05 2.36 -2.23
CA THR A 243 -7.61 1.34 -3.12
C THR A 243 -9.14 1.41 -3.20
N ARG A 244 -9.81 1.78 -2.10
CA ARG A 244 -11.28 1.81 -2.02
C ARG A 244 -11.90 3.10 -2.53
N ASN A 245 -11.33 4.24 -2.14
CA ASN A 245 -11.83 5.58 -2.45
C ASN A 245 -10.67 6.57 -2.66
N PRO A 246 -9.94 6.46 -3.79
CA PRO A 246 -8.85 7.40 -4.10
C PRO A 246 -9.35 8.84 -4.26
N GLN A 247 -10.58 9.03 -4.77
CA GLN A 247 -11.16 10.36 -4.96
C GLN A 247 -11.36 11.10 -3.64
N GLY A 248 -11.69 10.39 -2.55
CA GLY A 248 -11.80 10.97 -1.22
C GLY A 248 -10.49 11.60 -0.74
N ALA A 249 -9.35 10.95 -0.98
CA ALA A 249 -8.04 11.50 -0.64
C ALA A 249 -7.66 12.71 -1.52
N ILE A 250 -7.97 12.66 -2.83
CA ILE A 250 -7.76 13.79 -3.75
C ILE A 250 -8.58 15.00 -3.30
N ASN A 251 -9.87 14.80 -3.02
CA ASN A 251 -10.78 15.85 -2.58
C ASN A 251 -10.36 16.45 -1.24
N ALA A 252 -9.71 15.67 -0.37
CA ALA A 252 -9.15 16.17 0.88
C ALA A 252 -7.90 17.05 0.70
N GLY A 253 -7.28 17.06 -0.49
CA GLY A 253 -6.15 17.93 -0.84
C GLY A 253 -4.76 17.29 -0.69
N PHE A 254 -4.69 15.96 -0.71
CA PHE A 254 -3.42 15.24 -0.84
C PHE A 254 -2.84 15.40 -2.25
N ASP A 255 -1.53 15.59 -2.34
CA ASP A 255 -0.81 15.80 -3.59
C ASP A 255 -0.51 14.46 -4.31
N LEU A 256 -0.23 13.42 -3.53
CA LEU A 256 0.22 12.12 -4.03
C LEU A 256 -0.55 10.99 -3.35
N LEU A 257 -0.83 9.93 -4.10
CA LEU A 257 -1.45 8.71 -3.60
C LEU A 257 -0.51 7.51 -3.81
N ALA A 258 -0.18 6.81 -2.73
CA ALA A 258 0.64 5.61 -2.78
C ALA A 258 -0.18 4.38 -2.38
N ILE A 259 -0.09 3.32 -3.18
CA ILE A 259 -0.83 2.07 -2.94
C ILE A 259 0.00 1.02 -2.19
N ASP A 260 1.31 1.20 -2.14
CA ASP A 260 2.29 0.34 -1.48
C ASP A 260 3.59 1.11 -1.18
N ALA A 261 4.54 0.47 -0.50
CA ALA A 261 5.83 1.08 -0.18
C ALA A 261 6.66 1.42 -1.44
N SER A 262 6.61 0.59 -2.48
CA SER A 262 7.36 0.80 -3.72
C SER A 262 6.90 2.06 -4.46
N SER A 263 5.59 2.24 -4.59
CA SER A 263 4.97 3.42 -5.20
C SER A 263 5.21 4.68 -4.37
N ALA A 264 5.17 4.58 -3.02
CA ALA A 264 5.52 5.70 -2.14
C ALA A 264 6.94 6.20 -2.39
N ILE A 265 7.92 5.30 -2.50
CA ILE A 265 9.31 5.65 -2.83
C ILE A 265 9.42 6.26 -4.22
N ALA A 266 8.83 5.63 -5.25
CA ALA A 266 8.91 6.15 -6.62
C ALA A 266 8.36 7.59 -6.72
N LEU A 267 7.23 7.85 -6.07
CA LEU A 267 6.63 9.19 -6.01
C LEU A 267 7.50 10.17 -5.20
N ALA A 268 8.09 9.71 -4.09
CA ALA A 268 8.95 10.53 -3.27
C ALA A 268 10.25 10.95 -4.00
N GLU A 269 10.84 10.02 -4.75
CA GLU A 269 12.03 10.29 -5.57
C GLU A 269 11.74 11.32 -6.67
N ALA A 270 10.55 11.29 -7.27
CA ALA A 270 10.13 12.30 -8.24
C ALA A 270 10.06 13.71 -7.62
N VAL A 271 9.62 13.84 -6.37
CA VAL A 271 9.54 15.14 -5.65
C VAL A 271 10.91 15.77 -5.41
N VAL A 272 11.96 14.96 -5.22
CA VAL A 272 13.31 15.43 -4.86
C VAL A 272 14.27 15.48 -6.03
N THR A 273 13.88 14.93 -7.18
CA THR A 273 14.66 15.01 -8.42
C THR A 273 14.55 16.42 -9.02
N PRO A 274 15.68 17.13 -9.26
CA PRO A 274 15.66 18.43 -9.91
C PRO A 274 14.99 18.35 -11.29
N GLY A 275 13.94 19.14 -11.52
CA GLY A 275 13.24 19.22 -12.82
C GLY A 275 11.74 18.90 -12.78
N PHE A 276 11.24 18.20 -11.75
CA PHE A 276 9.83 17.81 -11.67
C PHE A 276 8.87 18.98 -11.38
N ALA A 277 9.36 20.07 -10.79
CA ALA A 277 8.56 21.24 -10.43
C ALA A 277 8.16 22.13 -11.62
N THR A 278 8.75 21.94 -12.80
CA THR A 278 8.49 22.79 -13.97
C THR A 278 7.23 22.38 -14.72
N ASP A 279 6.92 21.07 -14.78
CA ASP A 279 5.85 20.57 -15.66
C ASP A 279 4.45 20.62 -15.03
N MET A 280 4.34 20.63 -13.70
CA MET A 280 3.03 20.71 -13.04
C MET A 280 2.46 22.13 -12.96
N ARG A 281 3.30 23.17 -13.18
CA ARG A 281 2.84 24.57 -13.26
C ARG A 281 2.29 24.96 -14.63
N ILE A 282 2.60 24.19 -15.68
CA ILE A 282 2.14 24.48 -17.05
C ILE A 282 0.75 23.87 -17.32
N ALA A 283 0.29 22.92 -16.51
CA ALA A 283 -1.03 22.29 -16.67
C ALA A 283 -2.18 23.01 -15.93
N ALA A 284 -1.92 24.17 -15.32
CA ALA A 284 -2.91 24.93 -14.52
C ALA A 284 -3.11 26.38 -15.00
N GLU A 285 -2.67 26.71 -16.21
CA GLU A 285 -3.07 27.92 -16.96
C GLU A 285 -3.97 27.53 -18.13
#